data_AF-A0A2Z5AGU3-F1
#
_entry.id   AF-A0A2Z5AGU3-F1
#
_cell.length_a   1.000
_cell.length_b   1.000
_cell.length_c   1.000
_cell.angle_alpha   90.00
_cell.angle_beta   90.00
_cell.angle_gamma   90.00
#
_symmetry.space_group_name_H-M   'P 1'
#
loop_
_entity.id
_entity.type
_entity.pdbx_description
1 polymer ?
#
loop_
_entity_poly.entity_id
_entity_poly.type
_entity_poly.pdbx_seq_one_letter_code
_entity_poly.pdbx_strand_id
1 'polypeptide(L)'
;MDPNDAGGVAAKHGFIFQDCVAAFYVTQMLRDKTIRRIRCEVTDDIDVVCDDFVEFVQVKTTTKAHWAQSDLVVLSKGASDKKIPCSSILHKSMECEPELTVLRKFRIVTEHPTNVTLEYLLISREERDGKPGRDELIKYLNSKTANYVATSGVDVANWVDAAWWQVFRTMREIELLGIRNIRLAADELHGAILSAEASAEDIWRGILDTVTRKGALSRRIYSVDSKSYLRADLNTWFQSRVEEDQKQVGRKIYVKRQLPHILVPFRDPLATPCAKRNGLVLHQQYSMTRYRYKHIVDNVCKWLDEVFLRPNELADIHKLSLVEQGQRLKNTVFASLGDVRSFLGRVLLHATIRQTHSSQPIPCMLYLEGQDEEKILENVHIVRRDPGGDELWVGFSELVTASNIAARLHEIRDELYEQIMECFSSARGKILDIKDDAYLLRHDIDTILDESNSFDSHLDRLRFVLFIGYDSTLLTEPETPGHQDHLEQETAALFEKFVDDLELDPTFAKLTINVFIYPAPSLETLTQLVDKKVREAL
;
A
#
# COMPACT_ATOMS: atom_id res chain seq x y z
N MET A 1 38.64 -33.89 -8.18
CA MET A 1 37.40 -34.56 -7.73
C MET A 1 36.30 -33.66 -8.26
N ASP A 2 35.59 -34.08 -9.31
CA ASP A 2 34.54 -33.25 -9.89
C ASP A 2 33.42 -33.10 -8.84
N PRO A 3 32.93 -31.87 -8.59
CA PRO A 3 31.79 -31.66 -7.72
C PRO A 3 30.57 -32.34 -8.36
N ASN A 4 30.12 -33.43 -7.76
CA ASN A 4 28.99 -34.22 -8.24
C ASN A 4 27.86 -34.12 -7.21
N ASP A 5 26.81 -33.36 -7.52
CA ASP A 5 25.60 -33.20 -6.71
C ASP A 5 24.66 -34.43 -6.78
N ALA A 6 25.14 -35.56 -7.29
CA ALA A 6 24.40 -36.81 -7.32
C ALA A 6 24.09 -37.33 -5.90
N GLY A 7 22.89 -37.89 -5.73
CA GLY A 7 22.42 -38.44 -4.46
C GLY A 7 21.61 -37.42 -3.66
N GLY A 8 22.09 -37.04 -2.48
CA GLY A 8 21.31 -36.28 -1.50
C GLY A 8 20.87 -34.88 -1.95
N VAL A 9 21.68 -34.18 -2.74
CA VAL A 9 21.34 -32.82 -3.24
C VAL A 9 20.24 -32.91 -4.29
N ALA A 10 20.38 -33.79 -5.30
CA ALA A 10 19.35 -34.04 -6.30
C ALA A 10 18.01 -34.51 -5.69
N ALA A 11 18.07 -35.34 -4.64
CA ALA A 11 16.87 -35.77 -3.91
C ALA A 11 16.18 -34.61 -3.20
N LYS A 12 16.94 -33.77 -2.47
CA LYS A 12 16.39 -32.57 -1.82
C LYS A 12 15.76 -31.60 -2.82
N HIS A 13 16.42 -31.37 -3.95
CA HIS A 13 15.88 -30.54 -5.02
C HIS A 13 14.53 -31.07 -5.53
N GLY A 14 14.44 -32.39 -5.76
CA GLY A 14 13.19 -33.03 -6.16
C GLY A 14 12.05 -32.84 -5.15
N PHE A 15 12.33 -33.00 -3.85
CA PHE A 15 11.34 -32.79 -2.79
C PHE A 15 10.88 -31.33 -2.72
N ILE A 16 11.81 -30.36 -2.76
CA ILE A 16 11.46 -28.93 -2.73
C ILE A 16 10.61 -28.56 -3.96
N PHE A 17 10.98 -29.06 -5.15
CA PHE A 17 10.21 -28.82 -6.36
C PHE A 17 8.77 -29.38 -6.24
N GLN A 18 8.63 -30.59 -5.70
CA GLN A 18 7.32 -31.19 -5.41
C GLN A 18 6.50 -30.35 -4.41
N ASP A 19 7.10 -29.87 -3.33
CA ASP A 19 6.43 -29.03 -2.33
C ASP A 19 5.97 -27.70 -2.94
N CYS A 20 6.78 -27.08 -3.81
CA CYS A 20 6.37 -25.89 -4.56
C CYS A 20 5.17 -26.16 -5.47
N VAL A 21 5.16 -27.28 -6.19
CA VAL A 21 4.02 -27.68 -7.04
C VAL A 21 2.77 -27.90 -6.19
N ALA A 22 2.88 -28.56 -5.04
CA ALA A 22 1.76 -28.75 -4.11
C ALA A 22 1.22 -27.42 -3.59
N ALA A 23 2.11 -26.51 -3.16
CA ALA A 23 1.76 -25.17 -2.72
C ALA A 23 1.04 -24.38 -3.81
N PHE A 24 1.49 -24.48 -5.06
CA PHE A 24 0.82 -23.86 -6.20
C PHE A 24 -0.64 -24.35 -6.35
N TYR A 25 -0.90 -25.65 -6.27
CA TYR A 25 -2.28 -26.16 -6.31
C TYR A 25 -3.11 -25.70 -5.11
N VAL A 26 -2.51 -25.54 -3.93
CA VAL A 26 -3.19 -24.93 -2.78
C VAL A 26 -3.57 -23.47 -3.08
N THR A 27 -2.71 -22.69 -3.75
CA THR A 27 -3.10 -21.33 -4.17
C THR A 27 -4.18 -21.32 -5.25
N GLN A 28 -4.20 -22.31 -6.17
CA GLN A 28 -5.29 -22.46 -7.12
C GLN A 28 -6.61 -22.77 -6.41
N MET A 29 -6.57 -23.58 -5.35
CA MET A 29 -7.73 -23.88 -4.52
C MET A 29 -8.36 -22.61 -3.94
N LEU A 30 -7.63 -21.53 -3.62
CA LEU A 30 -8.27 -20.27 -3.21
C LEU A 30 -9.26 -19.76 -4.26
N ARG A 31 -8.89 -19.84 -5.55
CA ARG A 31 -9.62 -19.21 -6.66
C ARG A 31 -10.63 -20.15 -7.32
N ASP A 32 -10.28 -21.42 -7.48
CA ASP A 32 -11.17 -22.43 -8.04
C ASP A 32 -11.97 -23.12 -6.93
N LYS A 33 -13.27 -22.84 -6.91
CA LYS A 33 -14.21 -23.36 -5.90
C LYS A 33 -14.48 -24.86 -6.03
N THR A 34 -14.18 -25.47 -7.19
CA THR A 34 -14.37 -26.91 -7.42
C THR A 34 -13.33 -27.74 -6.68
N ILE A 35 -12.16 -27.17 -6.39
CA ILE A 35 -11.10 -27.85 -5.64
C ILE A 35 -11.48 -27.88 -4.15
N ARG A 36 -11.58 -29.09 -3.61
CA ARG A 36 -11.99 -29.36 -2.22
C ARG A 36 -10.82 -29.55 -1.27
N ARG A 37 -9.77 -30.23 -1.75
CA ARG A 37 -8.55 -30.47 -0.97
C ARG A 37 -7.38 -30.85 -1.86
N ILE A 38 -6.18 -30.57 -1.38
CA ILE A 38 -4.93 -31.03 -1.96
C ILE A 38 -4.34 -32.10 -1.04
N ARG A 39 -4.13 -33.31 -1.54
CA ARG A 39 -3.52 -34.43 -0.80
C ARG A 39 -2.04 -34.48 -1.13
N CYS A 40 -1.18 -34.50 -0.12
CA CYS A 40 0.27 -34.61 -0.30
C CYS A 40 0.69 -36.07 -0.06
N GLU A 41 1.36 -36.69 -1.04
CA GLU A 41 1.97 -38.03 -0.93
C GLU A 41 1.01 -39.16 -0.51
N VAL A 42 -0.24 -39.18 -1.02
CA VAL A 42 -1.22 -40.25 -0.72
C VAL A 42 -1.22 -41.30 -1.81
N THR A 43 -1.77 -41.05 -2.99
CA THR A 43 -1.78 -42.06 -4.06
C THR A 43 -0.63 -41.82 -5.03
N ASP A 44 -0.50 -40.58 -5.49
CA ASP A 44 0.69 -40.08 -6.19
C ASP A 44 1.45 -39.05 -5.34
N ASP A 45 2.40 -38.34 -5.95
CA ASP A 45 3.16 -37.28 -5.29
C ASP A 45 2.20 -36.19 -4.74
N ILE A 46 1.16 -35.84 -5.51
CA ILE A 46 0.08 -34.90 -5.13
C ILE A 46 -1.24 -35.36 -5.74
N ASP A 47 -2.36 -35.31 -4.99
CA ASP A 47 -3.71 -35.48 -5.55
C ASP A 47 -4.51 -34.18 -5.42
N VAL A 48 -5.07 -33.69 -6.53
CA VAL A 48 -6.00 -32.55 -6.56
C VAL A 48 -7.42 -33.10 -6.59
N VAL A 49 -8.15 -32.94 -5.48
CA VAL A 49 -9.50 -33.49 -5.33
C VAL A 49 -10.53 -32.40 -5.65
N CYS A 50 -11.25 -32.57 -6.76
CA CYS A 50 -12.33 -31.72 -7.21
C CYS A 50 -13.70 -32.37 -6.92
N ASP A 51 -14.79 -31.67 -7.25
CA ASP A 51 -16.16 -32.15 -7.08
C ASP A 51 -16.48 -33.39 -7.92
N ASP A 52 -16.01 -33.41 -9.16
CA ASP A 52 -16.39 -34.36 -10.22
C ASP A 52 -15.23 -35.26 -10.69
N PHE A 53 -14.00 -34.97 -10.26
CA PHE A 53 -12.82 -35.77 -10.56
C PHE A 53 -11.74 -35.68 -9.48
N VAL A 54 -10.81 -36.63 -9.51
CA VAL A 54 -9.51 -36.52 -8.85
C VAL A 54 -8.42 -36.48 -9.91
N GLU A 55 -7.55 -35.48 -9.85
CA GLU A 55 -6.37 -35.40 -10.69
C GLU A 55 -5.14 -35.86 -9.90
N PHE A 56 -4.54 -36.96 -10.35
CA PHE A 56 -3.33 -37.52 -9.79
C PHE A 56 -2.11 -36.89 -10.45
N VAL A 57 -1.30 -36.19 -9.68
CA VAL A 57 -0.16 -35.40 -10.16
C VAL A 57 1.14 -36.07 -9.75
N GLN A 58 1.92 -36.47 -10.75
CA GLN A 58 3.27 -36.98 -10.58
C GLN A 58 4.30 -35.90 -10.87
N VAL A 59 5.12 -35.57 -9.88
CA VAL A 59 6.22 -34.62 -10.01
C VAL A 59 7.49 -35.40 -10.30
N LYS A 60 8.21 -35.06 -11.37
CA LYS A 60 9.41 -35.78 -11.80
C LYS A 60 10.53 -34.81 -12.18
N THR A 61 11.70 -35.08 -11.64
CA THR A 61 12.95 -34.40 -12.00
C THR A 61 13.88 -35.36 -12.74
N THR A 62 14.79 -34.82 -13.53
CA THR A 62 15.75 -35.60 -14.33
C THR A 62 17.00 -34.78 -14.56
N THR A 63 18.11 -35.45 -14.85
CA THR A 63 19.35 -34.80 -15.30
C THR A 63 19.41 -34.67 -16.83
N LYS A 64 18.43 -35.24 -17.55
CA LYS A 64 18.33 -35.13 -19.01
C LYS A 64 17.75 -33.78 -19.43
N ALA A 65 18.14 -33.32 -20.63
CA ALA A 65 17.59 -32.09 -21.19
C ALA A 65 16.10 -32.18 -21.56
N HIS A 66 15.62 -33.37 -21.93
CA HIS A 66 14.23 -33.59 -22.35
C HIS A 66 13.70 -34.95 -21.87
N TRP A 67 12.39 -35.01 -21.62
CA TRP A 67 11.65 -36.25 -21.37
C TRP A 67 11.17 -36.90 -22.67
N ALA A 68 11.22 -38.23 -22.75
CA ALA A 68 10.79 -39.01 -23.90
C ALA A 68 9.79 -40.11 -23.49
N GLN A 69 9.01 -40.62 -24.45
CA GLN A 69 8.07 -41.72 -24.20
C GLN A 69 8.72 -42.99 -23.63
N SER A 70 10.02 -43.19 -23.86
CA SER A 70 10.78 -44.29 -23.25
C SER A 70 10.89 -44.16 -21.73
N ASP A 71 10.95 -42.94 -21.20
CA ASP A 71 11.09 -42.70 -19.76
C ASP A 71 9.83 -43.13 -18.99
N LEU A 72 8.65 -43.09 -19.62
CA LEU A 72 7.39 -43.53 -19.03
C LEU A 72 7.34 -45.02 -18.67
N VAL A 73 8.15 -45.84 -19.36
CA VAL A 73 8.13 -47.32 -19.28
C VAL A 73 9.37 -47.92 -18.63
N VAL A 74 10.32 -47.09 -18.17
CA VAL A 74 11.52 -47.57 -17.47
C VAL A 74 11.12 -48.16 -16.12
N LEU A 75 11.42 -49.45 -15.91
CA LEU A 75 11.23 -50.11 -14.62
C LEU A 75 12.35 -49.74 -13.65
N SER A 76 11.97 -49.48 -12.41
CA SER A 76 12.88 -49.27 -11.29
C SER A 76 13.65 -50.56 -10.97
N LYS A 77 14.87 -50.42 -10.46
CA LYS A 77 15.69 -51.56 -10.01
C LYS A 77 15.60 -51.71 -8.49
N GLY A 78 15.43 -52.95 -8.01
CA GLY A 78 15.42 -53.26 -6.58
C GLY A 78 16.83 -53.47 -6.02
N ALA A 79 16.91 -53.81 -4.73
CA ALA A 79 18.17 -54.04 -4.01
C ALA A 79 19.05 -55.17 -4.59
N SER A 80 18.48 -56.04 -5.43
CA SER A 80 19.18 -57.12 -6.14
C SER A 80 19.50 -56.80 -7.61
N ASP A 81 19.41 -55.53 -8.01
CA ASP A 81 19.50 -55.03 -9.40
C ASP A 81 18.45 -55.61 -10.37
N LYS A 82 17.52 -56.42 -9.87
CA LYS A 82 16.37 -56.93 -10.63
C LYS A 82 15.35 -55.81 -10.88
N LYS A 83 14.83 -55.76 -12.11
CA LYS A 83 13.74 -54.85 -12.48
C LYS A 83 12.49 -55.23 -11.68
N ILE A 84 11.90 -54.24 -11.02
CA ILE A 84 10.66 -54.40 -10.28
C ILE A 84 9.50 -54.32 -11.29
N PRO A 85 8.66 -55.34 -11.42
CA PRO A 85 7.47 -55.28 -12.28
C PRO A 85 6.57 -54.09 -11.92
N CYS A 86 5.86 -53.53 -12.92
CA CYS A 86 4.91 -52.43 -12.75
C CYS A 86 5.44 -51.19 -12.00
N SER A 87 6.75 -50.94 -12.04
CA SER A 87 7.37 -49.85 -11.27
C SER A 87 7.71 -48.60 -12.08
N SER A 88 7.28 -48.52 -13.34
CA SER A 88 7.52 -47.34 -14.19
C SER A 88 6.56 -46.19 -13.85
N ILE A 89 6.86 -44.99 -14.36
CA ILE A 89 6.01 -43.79 -14.24
C ILE A 89 4.58 -44.12 -14.69
N LEU A 90 4.42 -44.72 -15.88
CA LEU A 90 3.12 -45.09 -16.42
C LEU A 90 2.35 -46.05 -15.51
N HIS A 91 2.98 -47.16 -15.09
CA HIS A 91 2.31 -48.15 -14.25
C HIS A 91 1.86 -47.54 -12.92
N LYS A 92 2.73 -46.77 -12.27
CA LYS A 92 2.41 -46.10 -11.00
C LYS A 92 1.29 -45.09 -11.15
N SER A 93 1.31 -44.27 -12.21
CA SER A 93 0.26 -43.28 -12.48
C SER A 93 -1.09 -43.94 -12.77
N MET A 94 -1.10 -45.10 -13.43
CA MET A 94 -2.33 -45.88 -13.68
C MET A 94 -2.84 -46.61 -12.43
N GLU A 95 -1.94 -46.96 -11.49
CA GLU A 95 -2.27 -47.55 -10.18
C GLU A 95 -2.86 -46.52 -9.21
N CYS A 96 -4.06 -46.06 -9.51
CA CYS A 96 -4.86 -45.19 -8.64
C CYS A 96 -5.88 -45.97 -7.81
N GLU A 97 -6.58 -45.27 -6.91
CA GLU A 97 -7.56 -45.87 -5.99
C GLU A 97 -8.70 -46.61 -6.76
N PRO A 98 -8.87 -47.93 -6.54
CA PRO A 98 -9.86 -48.72 -7.27
C PRO A 98 -11.30 -48.31 -6.97
N GLU A 99 -11.59 -47.91 -5.73
CA GLU A 99 -12.93 -47.60 -5.23
C GLU A 99 -13.42 -46.20 -5.61
N LEU A 100 -12.60 -45.41 -6.32
CA LEU A 100 -12.94 -44.04 -6.69
C LEU A 100 -14.13 -44.01 -7.69
N THR A 101 -15.21 -43.35 -7.28
CA THR A 101 -16.47 -43.25 -8.04
C THR A 101 -16.52 -42.07 -9.02
N VAL A 102 -15.55 -41.14 -8.90
CA VAL A 102 -15.43 -39.96 -9.76
C VAL A 102 -14.41 -40.18 -10.89
N LEU A 103 -14.38 -39.26 -11.87
CA LEU A 103 -13.45 -39.34 -12.99
C LEU A 103 -11.99 -39.23 -12.51
N ARG A 104 -11.09 -39.89 -13.25
CA ARG A 104 -9.65 -39.90 -12.99
C ARG A 104 -8.96 -39.06 -14.05
N LYS A 105 -8.19 -38.07 -13.63
CA LYS A 105 -7.30 -37.30 -14.50
C LYS A 105 -5.87 -37.55 -14.05
N PHE A 106 -4.92 -37.50 -14.99
CA PHE A 106 -3.51 -37.70 -14.67
C PHE A 106 -2.72 -36.49 -15.11
N ARG A 107 -1.73 -36.08 -14.32
CA ARG A 107 -0.83 -35.01 -14.69
C ARG A 107 0.61 -35.38 -14.38
N ILE A 108 1.51 -35.07 -15.29
CA ILE A 108 2.95 -35.17 -15.04
C ILE A 108 3.51 -33.75 -15.04
N VAL A 109 4.22 -33.40 -13.98
CA VAL A 109 4.84 -32.08 -13.79
C VAL A 109 6.35 -32.22 -13.76
N THR A 110 7.04 -31.49 -14.63
CA THR A 110 8.51 -31.56 -14.76
C THR A 110 9.17 -30.20 -14.89
N GLU A 111 10.46 -30.12 -14.56
CA GLU A 111 11.27 -28.94 -14.82
C GLU A 111 11.72 -28.86 -16.28
N HIS A 112 12.22 -29.98 -16.78
CA HIS A 112 12.67 -30.10 -18.15
C HIS A 112 11.51 -30.36 -19.11
N PRO A 113 11.57 -29.82 -20.35
CA PRO A 113 10.55 -30.03 -21.36
C PRO A 113 10.50 -31.47 -21.86
N THR A 114 9.46 -31.80 -22.62
CA THR A 114 9.37 -33.05 -23.36
C THR A 114 10.01 -32.92 -24.75
N ASN A 115 10.32 -34.05 -25.38
CA ASN A 115 10.62 -34.11 -26.80
C ASN A 115 9.36 -34.41 -27.63
N VAL A 116 9.55 -34.50 -28.95
CA VAL A 116 8.46 -34.69 -29.94
C VAL A 116 7.58 -35.91 -29.64
N THR A 117 8.12 -36.93 -28.98
CA THR A 117 7.39 -38.18 -28.70
C THR A 117 6.33 -38.04 -27.61
N LEU A 118 6.31 -36.92 -26.89
CA LEU A 118 5.37 -36.63 -25.81
C LEU A 118 4.62 -35.31 -26.03
N GLU A 119 4.78 -34.64 -27.18
CA GLU A 119 4.13 -33.36 -27.47
C GLU A 119 2.59 -33.44 -27.39
N TYR A 120 2.00 -34.58 -27.76
CA TYR A 120 0.56 -34.81 -27.62
C TYR A 120 0.07 -34.56 -26.18
N LEU A 121 0.88 -34.94 -25.17
CA LEU A 121 0.52 -34.76 -23.77
C LEU A 121 0.66 -33.31 -23.29
N LEU A 122 1.38 -32.43 -23.99
CA LEU A 122 1.45 -30.99 -23.65
C LEU A 122 0.16 -30.25 -24.02
N ILE A 123 -0.58 -30.75 -25.02
CA ILE A 123 -1.82 -30.15 -25.49
C ILE A 123 -2.89 -30.32 -24.40
N SER A 124 -3.62 -29.25 -24.10
CA SER A 124 -4.76 -29.28 -23.17
C SER A 124 -5.77 -30.34 -23.62
N ARG A 125 -6.35 -31.06 -22.67
CA ARG A 125 -7.27 -32.19 -22.95
C ARG A 125 -8.44 -31.79 -23.86
N GLU A 126 -8.93 -30.57 -23.71
CA GLU A 126 -10.06 -30.01 -24.46
C GLU A 126 -9.70 -29.62 -25.91
N GLU A 127 -8.40 -29.47 -26.22
CA GLU A 127 -7.88 -28.99 -27.51
C GLU A 127 -7.24 -30.11 -28.34
N ARG A 128 -7.36 -31.37 -27.89
CA ARG A 128 -6.70 -32.54 -28.51
C ARG A 128 -7.40 -33.09 -29.75
N ASP A 129 -8.65 -32.72 -29.97
CA ASP A 129 -9.41 -33.25 -31.10
C ASP A 129 -8.70 -32.96 -32.43
N GLY A 130 -8.53 -33.99 -33.26
CA GLY A 130 -7.81 -33.94 -34.52
C GLY A 130 -6.28 -33.71 -34.44
N LYS A 131 -5.66 -33.72 -33.25
CA LYS A 131 -4.19 -33.55 -33.11
C LYS A 131 -3.43 -34.87 -33.33
N PRO A 132 -2.26 -34.83 -33.99
CA PRO A 132 -1.44 -36.03 -34.24
C PRO A 132 -0.71 -36.52 -32.97
N GLY A 133 -0.23 -37.77 -32.99
CA GLY A 133 0.64 -38.34 -31.95
C GLY A 133 -0.05 -39.25 -30.93
N ARG A 134 -1.39 -39.19 -30.80
CA ARG A 134 -2.17 -40.03 -29.88
C ARG A 134 -1.94 -41.53 -30.10
N ASP A 135 -2.25 -42.03 -31.29
CA ASP A 135 -2.25 -43.47 -31.57
C ASP A 135 -0.84 -44.06 -31.61
N GLU A 136 0.15 -43.26 -32.04
CA GLU A 136 1.57 -43.63 -32.01
C GLU A 136 2.05 -43.84 -30.56
N LEU A 137 1.69 -42.92 -29.66
CA LEU A 137 2.02 -43.02 -28.25
C LEU A 137 1.35 -44.24 -27.60
N ILE A 138 0.04 -44.45 -27.84
CA ILE A 138 -0.69 -45.61 -27.31
C ILE A 138 -0.05 -46.92 -27.79
N LYS A 139 0.22 -47.03 -29.10
CA LYS A 139 0.86 -48.22 -29.70
C LYS A 139 2.24 -48.48 -29.08
N TYR A 140 3.04 -47.43 -28.92
CA TYR A 140 4.36 -47.54 -28.31
C TYR A 140 4.25 -48.04 -26.86
N LEU A 141 3.44 -47.39 -26.03
CA LEU A 141 3.30 -47.73 -24.62
C LEU A 141 2.77 -49.15 -24.42
N ASN A 142 1.73 -49.55 -25.16
CA ASN A 142 1.19 -50.92 -25.12
C ASN A 142 2.22 -51.98 -25.53
N SER A 143 3.06 -51.69 -26.53
CA SER A 143 4.14 -52.61 -26.94
C SER A 143 5.17 -52.83 -25.85
N LYS A 144 5.34 -51.87 -24.93
CA LYS A 144 6.32 -51.92 -23.82
C LYS A 144 5.74 -52.41 -22.51
N THR A 145 4.43 -52.28 -22.31
CA THR A 145 3.73 -52.71 -21.08
C THR A 145 2.91 -53.99 -21.26
N ALA A 146 2.91 -54.58 -22.46
CA ALA A 146 2.10 -55.75 -22.80
C ALA A 146 0.59 -55.53 -22.60
N ASN A 147 0.09 -54.36 -23.03
CA ASN A 147 -1.32 -53.94 -22.87
C ASN A 147 -1.78 -53.96 -21.41
N TYR A 148 -0.96 -53.39 -20.52
CA TYR A 148 -1.25 -53.33 -19.10
C TYR A 148 -2.60 -52.64 -18.81
N VAL A 149 -3.34 -53.22 -17.87
CA VAL A 149 -4.58 -52.67 -17.30
C VAL A 149 -4.41 -52.64 -15.79
N ALA A 150 -4.57 -51.47 -15.18
CA ALA A 150 -4.48 -51.33 -13.74
C ALA A 150 -5.66 -52.00 -13.03
N THR A 151 -5.49 -52.31 -11.74
CA THR A 151 -6.57 -52.84 -10.89
C THR A 151 -7.78 -51.92 -10.77
N SER A 152 -7.57 -50.61 -10.99
CA SER A 152 -8.59 -49.57 -11.10
C SER A 152 -9.39 -49.61 -12.41
N GLY A 153 -9.04 -50.49 -13.36
CA GLY A 153 -9.67 -50.62 -14.67
C GLY A 153 -9.15 -49.62 -15.72
N VAL A 154 -8.17 -48.79 -15.38
CA VAL A 154 -7.54 -47.86 -16.33
C VAL A 154 -6.60 -48.62 -17.24
N ASP A 155 -6.84 -48.53 -18.55
CA ASP A 155 -5.93 -49.01 -19.60
C ASP A 155 -5.05 -47.86 -20.14
N VAL A 156 -4.10 -48.20 -21.01
CA VAL A 156 -3.14 -47.23 -21.57
C VAL A 156 -3.83 -46.14 -22.40
N ALA A 157 -4.90 -46.46 -23.14
CA ALA A 157 -5.59 -45.48 -23.97
C ALA A 157 -6.34 -44.47 -23.10
N ASN A 158 -7.08 -44.97 -22.11
CA ASN A 158 -7.77 -44.15 -21.11
C ASN A 158 -6.79 -43.24 -20.36
N TRP A 159 -5.61 -43.75 -20.01
CA TRP A 159 -4.58 -42.94 -19.39
C TRP A 159 -4.05 -41.84 -20.32
N VAL A 160 -3.72 -42.15 -21.58
CA VAL A 160 -3.21 -41.15 -22.55
C VAL A 160 -4.23 -40.02 -22.76
N ASP A 161 -5.51 -40.35 -22.87
CA ASP A 161 -6.57 -39.36 -23.07
C ASP A 161 -6.78 -38.48 -21.83
N ALA A 162 -6.64 -39.05 -20.63
CA ALA A 162 -6.78 -38.35 -19.36
C ALA A 162 -5.49 -37.67 -18.86
N ALA A 163 -4.33 -37.97 -19.43
CA ALA A 163 -3.03 -37.47 -18.98
C ALA A 163 -2.74 -36.07 -19.55
N TRP A 164 -2.15 -35.17 -18.76
CA TRP A 164 -1.64 -33.87 -19.21
C TRP A 164 -0.21 -33.65 -18.71
N TRP A 165 0.66 -33.11 -19.55
CA TRP A 165 2.04 -32.81 -19.20
C TRP A 165 2.20 -31.31 -19.01
N GLN A 166 2.67 -30.92 -17.83
CA GLN A 166 2.90 -29.53 -17.47
C GLN A 166 4.39 -29.32 -17.15
N VAL A 167 4.95 -28.23 -17.67
CA VAL A 167 6.36 -27.88 -17.47
C VAL A 167 6.46 -26.57 -16.71
N PHE A 168 7.22 -26.58 -15.61
CA PHE A 168 7.62 -25.37 -14.90
C PHE A 168 9.13 -25.26 -14.96
N ARG A 169 9.68 -24.28 -15.69
CA ARG A 169 11.12 -24.24 -15.97
C ARG A 169 11.96 -23.99 -14.73
N THR A 170 11.37 -23.35 -13.71
CA THR A 170 12.05 -23.01 -12.45
C THR A 170 11.07 -23.03 -11.29
N MET A 171 11.58 -23.28 -10.07
CA MET A 171 10.78 -23.08 -8.84
C MET A 171 10.28 -21.64 -8.69
N ARG A 172 11.06 -20.64 -9.14
CA ARG A 172 10.67 -19.22 -9.08
C ARG A 172 9.43 -18.93 -9.93
N GLU A 173 9.26 -19.61 -11.06
CA GLU A 173 8.05 -19.51 -11.88
C GLU A 173 6.81 -19.94 -11.08
N ILE A 174 6.91 -21.08 -10.38
CA ILE A 174 5.82 -21.62 -9.56
C ILE A 174 5.47 -20.65 -8.42
N GLU A 175 6.48 -20.12 -7.74
CA GLU A 175 6.33 -19.13 -6.68
C GLU A 175 5.62 -17.86 -7.17
N LEU A 176 6.05 -17.29 -8.30
CA LEU A 176 5.43 -16.08 -8.85
C LEU A 176 3.97 -16.32 -9.25
N LEU A 177 3.64 -17.48 -9.81
CA LEU A 177 2.26 -17.87 -10.11
C LEU A 177 1.41 -18.04 -8.83
N GLY A 178 2.00 -18.62 -7.78
CA GLY A 178 1.37 -18.75 -6.47
C GLY A 178 1.07 -17.39 -5.82
N ILE A 179 2.06 -16.49 -5.80
CA ILE A 179 1.91 -15.11 -5.31
C ILE A 179 0.84 -14.36 -6.09
N ARG A 180 0.80 -14.52 -7.42
CA ARG A 180 -0.25 -13.92 -8.25
C ARG A 180 -1.64 -14.43 -7.84
N ASN A 181 -1.80 -15.74 -7.61
CA ASN A 181 -3.08 -16.30 -7.18
C ASN A 181 -3.50 -15.77 -5.80
N ILE A 182 -2.55 -15.63 -4.86
CA ILE A 182 -2.80 -15.07 -3.53
C ILE A 182 -3.35 -13.63 -3.62
N ARG A 183 -2.73 -12.78 -4.45
CA ARG A 183 -3.18 -11.38 -4.63
C ARG A 183 -4.58 -11.30 -5.22
N LEU A 184 -4.82 -12.07 -6.28
CA LEU A 184 -6.13 -12.11 -6.91
C LEU A 184 -7.19 -12.65 -5.95
N ALA A 185 -6.86 -13.66 -5.13
CA ALA A 185 -7.78 -14.17 -4.12
C ALA A 185 -8.07 -13.14 -3.02
N ALA A 186 -7.09 -12.36 -2.58
CA ALA A 186 -7.32 -11.29 -1.58
C ALA A 186 -8.29 -10.23 -2.10
N ASP A 187 -8.11 -9.80 -3.36
CA ASP A 187 -8.97 -8.81 -4.01
C ASP A 187 -10.36 -9.38 -4.30
N GLU A 188 -10.44 -10.52 -5.01
CA GLU A 188 -11.69 -11.12 -5.48
C GLU A 188 -12.58 -11.65 -4.33
N LEU A 189 -11.99 -12.18 -3.25
CA LEU A 189 -12.74 -12.82 -2.15
C LEU A 189 -12.96 -11.92 -0.94
N HIS A 190 -12.05 -10.98 -0.69
CA HIS A 190 -12.07 -10.15 0.52
C HIS A 190 -12.10 -8.64 0.21
N GLY A 191 -12.04 -8.23 -1.07
CA GLY A 191 -12.01 -6.82 -1.46
C GLY A 191 -10.77 -6.09 -0.94
N ALA A 192 -9.69 -6.82 -0.68
CA ALA A 192 -8.49 -6.32 -0.02
C ALA A 192 -7.28 -6.36 -0.96
N ILE A 193 -6.59 -5.23 -1.07
CA ILE A 193 -5.27 -5.16 -1.67
C ILE A 193 -4.26 -5.38 -0.53
N LEU A 194 -3.42 -6.40 -0.66
CA LEU A 194 -2.36 -6.68 0.30
C LEU A 194 -1.37 -5.50 0.35
N SER A 195 -0.94 -5.17 1.57
CA SER A 195 -0.23 -3.92 1.85
C SER A 195 1.16 -3.79 1.23
N ALA A 196 1.88 -4.91 1.10
CA ALA A 196 3.22 -4.98 0.56
C ALA A 196 3.45 -6.27 -0.24
N GLU A 197 4.49 -6.27 -1.08
CA GLU A 197 4.97 -7.46 -1.80
C GLU A 197 5.31 -8.60 -0.82
N ALA A 198 5.91 -8.25 0.33
CA ALA A 198 6.29 -9.19 1.38
C ALA A 198 5.08 -9.94 1.98
N SER A 199 3.92 -9.30 2.12
CA SER A 199 2.72 -9.95 2.68
C SER A 199 2.27 -11.13 1.82
N ALA A 200 2.31 -10.99 0.50
CA ALA A 200 1.96 -12.08 -0.41
C ALA A 200 3.02 -13.21 -0.39
N GLU A 201 4.30 -12.86 -0.25
CA GLU A 201 5.38 -13.84 -0.08
C GLU A 201 5.28 -14.61 1.24
N ASP A 202 4.89 -13.95 2.33
CA ASP A 202 4.74 -14.60 3.64
C ASP A 202 3.55 -15.56 3.66
N ILE A 203 2.44 -15.19 3.01
CA ILE A 203 1.32 -16.11 2.79
C ILE A 203 1.79 -17.32 1.96
N TRP A 204 2.56 -17.10 0.89
CA TRP A 204 3.13 -18.18 0.09
C TRP A 204 4.02 -19.10 0.93
N ARG A 205 4.95 -18.55 1.73
CA ARG A 205 5.82 -19.32 2.64
C ARG A 205 5.01 -20.12 3.65
N GLY A 206 3.94 -19.54 4.20
CA GLY A 206 3.05 -20.23 5.13
C GLY A 206 2.31 -21.42 4.50
N ILE A 207 1.87 -21.28 3.25
CA ILE A 207 1.30 -22.38 2.47
C ILE A 207 2.35 -23.46 2.22
N LEU A 208 3.54 -23.07 1.75
CA LEU A 208 4.65 -23.98 1.44
C LEU A 208 5.07 -24.81 2.67
N ASP A 209 5.25 -24.15 3.82
CA ASP A 209 5.57 -24.80 5.09
C ASP A 209 4.47 -25.78 5.53
N THR A 210 3.20 -25.42 5.32
CA THR A 210 2.07 -26.30 5.63
C THR A 210 2.03 -27.55 4.76
N VAL A 211 2.22 -27.43 3.44
CA VAL A 211 2.25 -28.59 2.55
C VAL A 211 3.47 -29.47 2.82
N THR A 212 4.64 -28.87 3.07
CA THR A 212 5.87 -29.59 3.42
C THR A 212 5.66 -30.45 4.68
N ARG A 213 5.07 -29.87 5.72
CA ARG A 213 4.76 -30.60 6.97
C ARG A 213 3.75 -31.73 6.76
N LYS A 214 2.72 -31.51 5.94
CA LYS A 214 1.73 -32.55 5.61
C LYS A 214 2.35 -33.67 4.76
N GLY A 215 3.21 -33.33 3.82
CA GLY A 215 4.04 -34.28 3.06
C GLY A 215 4.88 -35.15 4.00
N ALA A 216 5.56 -34.58 4.99
CA ALA A 216 6.43 -35.35 5.89
C ALA A 216 5.72 -36.39 6.81
N LEU A 217 4.39 -36.39 6.94
CA LEU A 217 3.68 -37.30 7.85
C LEU A 217 3.70 -38.76 7.37
N SER A 218 3.95 -39.71 8.27
CA SER A 218 3.94 -41.13 7.95
C SER A 218 2.53 -41.67 7.72
N ARG A 219 2.29 -42.27 6.54
CA ARG A 219 1.02 -42.93 6.18
C ARG A 219 0.67 -44.14 7.05
N ARG A 220 1.64 -44.68 7.80
CA ARG A 220 1.39 -45.81 8.72
C ARG A 220 0.70 -45.36 10.01
N ILE A 221 0.80 -44.07 10.34
CA ILE A 221 0.34 -43.50 11.61
C ILE A 221 -0.84 -42.54 11.36
N TYR A 222 -0.76 -41.76 10.28
CA TYR A 222 -1.70 -40.69 9.99
C TYR A 222 -2.65 -41.05 8.85
N SER A 223 -3.86 -40.47 8.89
CA SER A 223 -4.88 -40.68 7.86
C SER A 223 -4.64 -39.83 6.61
N VAL A 224 -5.39 -40.12 5.54
CA VAL A 224 -5.42 -39.31 4.31
C VAL A 224 -5.71 -37.83 4.62
N ASP A 225 -6.66 -37.56 5.52
CA ASP A 225 -7.04 -36.19 5.88
C ASP A 225 -5.93 -35.46 6.61
N SER A 226 -5.14 -36.14 7.44
CA SER A 226 -3.97 -35.54 8.10
C SER A 226 -2.93 -35.02 7.09
N LYS A 227 -2.76 -35.75 5.97
CA LYS A 227 -1.88 -35.39 4.85
C LYS A 227 -2.56 -34.51 3.78
N SER A 228 -3.78 -34.02 4.04
CA SER A 228 -4.54 -33.17 3.12
C SER A 228 -4.61 -31.73 3.61
N TYR A 229 -4.51 -30.75 2.71
CA TYR A 229 -4.91 -29.37 2.99
C TYR A 229 -6.34 -29.17 2.50
N LEU A 230 -7.29 -29.04 3.43
CA LEU A 230 -8.70 -28.82 3.13
C LEU A 230 -8.96 -27.36 2.77
N ARG A 231 -9.90 -27.13 1.84
CA ARG A 231 -10.33 -25.79 1.43
C ARG A 231 -10.83 -24.95 2.60
N ALA A 232 -11.64 -25.53 3.48
CA ALA A 232 -12.23 -24.81 4.61
C ALA A 232 -11.15 -24.24 5.54
N ASP A 233 -10.15 -25.07 5.86
CA ASP A 233 -9.00 -24.67 6.68
C ASP A 233 -8.18 -23.58 6.00
N LEU A 234 -7.94 -23.73 4.69
CA LEU A 234 -7.21 -22.73 3.89
C LEU A 234 -7.93 -21.39 3.89
N ASN A 235 -9.23 -21.34 3.62
CA ASN A 235 -9.98 -20.08 3.58
C ASN A 235 -10.00 -19.40 4.95
N THR A 236 -10.18 -20.18 6.02
CA THR A 236 -10.20 -19.66 7.39
C THR A 236 -8.86 -19.05 7.76
N TRP A 237 -7.76 -19.75 7.46
CA TRP A 237 -6.41 -19.27 7.69
C TRP A 237 -6.05 -18.09 6.77
N PHE A 238 -6.43 -18.13 5.50
CA PHE A 238 -6.16 -17.07 4.54
C PHE A 238 -6.89 -15.78 4.92
N GLN A 239 -8.16 -15.87 5.29
CA GLN A 239 -8.93 -14.74 5.78
C GLN A 239 -8.26 -14.11 7.02
N SER A 240 -7.80 -14.91 7.98
CA SER A 240 -7.14 -14.34 9.17
C SER A 240 -5.83 -13.62 8.82
N ARG A 241 -5.08 -14.10 7.82
CA ARG A 241 -3.88 -13.42 7.31
C ARG A 241 -4.21 -12.13 6.56
N VAL A 242 -5.25 -12.12 5.74
CA VAL A 242 -5.72 -10.90 5.08
C VAL A 242 -6.19 -9.90 6.14
N GLU A 243 -6.98 -10.31 7.12
CA GLU A 243 -7.43 -9.45 8.22
C GLU A 243 -6.26 -8.94 9.08
N GLU A 244 -5.24 -9.76 9.33
CA GLU A 244 -4.03 -9.35 10.05
C GLU A 244 -3.22 -8.31 9.26
N ASP A 245 -3.01 -8.53 7.95
CA ASP A 245 -2.41 -7.53 7.05
C ASP A 245 -3.21 -6.23 7.07
N GLN A 246 -4.55 -6.32 7.01
CA GLN A 246 -5.43 -5.14 7.11
C GLN A 246 -5.41 -4.48 8.50
N LYS A 247 -5.12 -5.22 9.58
CA LYS A 247 -4.94 -4.67 10.94
C LYS A 247 -3.58 -4.00 11.12
N GLN A 248 -2.56 -4.44 10.40
CA GLN A 248 -1.19 -3.92 10.48
C GLN A 248 -0.96 -2.64 9.63
N VAL A 249 -1.94 -2.19 8.85
CA VAL A 249 -1.81 -1.01 7.98
C VAL A 249 -2.57 0.17 8.59
N GLY A 250 -1.96 1.32 8.94
CA GLY A 250 -0.77 1.91 8.33
C GLY A 250 -1.08 2.61 7.00
N ARG A 251 -2.35 3.00 6.75
CA ARG A 251 -2.72 3.73 5.54
C ARG A 251 -1.81 4.95 5.41
N LYS A 252 -1.25 5.19 4.22
CA LYS A 252 -0.65 6.48 3.92
C LYS A 252 -1.78 7.51 3.88
N ILE A 253 -2.04 8.14 5.02
CA ILE A 253 -3.31 8.82 5.30
C ILE A 253 -3.51 10.12 4.52
N TYR A 254 -2.41 10.74 4.06
CA TYR A 254 -2.45 12.03 3.38
C TYR A 254 -2.51 11.91 1.85
N VAL A 255 -2.72 10.69 1.32
CA VAL A 255 -2.95 10.44 -0.11
C VAL A 255 -4.29 11.06 -0.51
N LYS A 256 -4.23 12.15 -1.29
CA LYS A 256 -5.34 12.94 -1.87
C LYS A 256 -6.74 12.62 -1.33
N ARG A 257 -6.97 13.03 -0.08
CA ARG A 257 -8.32 13.14 0.49
C ARG A 257 -9.03 14.31 -0.19
N GLN A 258 -10.22 14.08 -0.74
CA GLN A 258 -11.02 15.14 -1.37
C GLN A 258 -11.70 16.01 -0.29
N LEU A 259 -10.94 16.95 0.27
CA LEU A 259 -11.47 17.95 1.19
C LEU A 259 -11.76 19.27 0.44
N PRO A 260 -12.79 20.02 0.87
CA PRO A 260 -13.25 21.20 0.14
C PRO A 260 -12.30 22.39 0.28
N HIS A 261 -12.17 23.16 -0.81
CA HIS A 261 -11.50 24.45 -0.81
C HIS A 261 -12.23 25.46 0.07
N ILE A 262 -11.52 26.01 1.06
CA ILE A 262 -12.05 27.04 1.96
C ILE A 262 -11.81 28.43 1.36
N LEU A 263 -10.57 28.68 0.93
CA LEU A 263 -10.13 29.88 0.24
C LEU A 263 -9.58 29.47 -1.13
N VAL A 264 -9.56 30.41 -2.06
CA VAL A 264 -8.98 30.24 -3.40
C VAL A 264 -8.02 31.38 -3.71
N PRO A 265 -7.03 31.18 -4.60
CA PRO A 265 -6.20 32.28 -5.10
C PRO A 265 -7.07 33.38 -5.73
N PHE A 266 -6.79 34.64 -5.39
CA PHE A 266 -7.50 35.78 -5.96
C PHE A 266 -7.04 36.10 -7.40
N ARG A 267 -5.71 36.18 -7.59
CA ARG A 267 -5.00 36.39 -8.85
C ARG A 267 -3.69 35.60 -8.84
N ASP A 268 -2.85 35.79 -9.85
CA ASP A 268 -1.49 35.28 -9.88
C ASP A 268 -0.67 35.75 -8.66
N PRO A 269 0.39 35.02 -8.28
CA PRO A 269 1.27 35.42 -7.18
C PRO A 269 1.80 36.86 -7.35
N LEU A 270 1.97 37.56 -6.23
CA LEU A 270 2.45 38.93 -6.20
C LEU A 270 3.88 39.00 -6.76
N ALA A 271 4.18 40.10 -7.47
CA ALA A 271 5.53 40.37 -7.94
C ALA A 271 6.48 40.43 -6.74
N THR A 272 7.61 39.75 -6.84
CA THR A 272 8.58 39.70 -5.75
C THR A 272 9.90 40.36 -6.14
N PRO A 273 10.46 41.21 -5.28
CA PRO A 273 11.81 41.75 -5.47
C PRO A 273 12.90 40.71 -5.14
N CYS A 274 12.55 39.62 -4.45
CA CYS A 274 13.49 38.60 -3.97
C CYS A 274 12.97 37.19 -4.24
N ALA A 275 13.77 36.34 -4.90
CA ALA A 275 13.38 34.96 -5.22
C ALA A 275 13.04 34.08 -3.98
N LYS A 276 13.41 34.51 -2.77
CA LYS A 276 13.15 33.84 -1.49
C LYS A 276 11.98 34.46 -0.71
N ARG A 277 11.25 35.42 -1.31
CA ARG A 277 10.00 35.98 -0.79
C ARG A 277 8.92 35.73 -1.81
N ASN A 278 7.82 35.08 -1.44
CA ASN A 278 6.71 34.85 -2.36
C ASN A 278 5.42 35.35 -1.71
N GLY A 279 4.61 36.10 -2.44
CA GLY A 279 3.31 36.59 -1.98
C GLY A 279 2.17 35.92 -2.73
N LEU A 280 1.16 35.46 -2.02
CA LEU A 280 -0.07 34.92 -2.60
C LEU A 280 -1.29 35.53 -1.91
N VAL A 281 -2.20 36.10 -2.70
CA VAL A 281 -3.46 36.65 -2.20
C VAL A 281 -4.55 35.59 -2.29
N LEU A 282 -5.21 35.34 -1.16
CA LEU A 282 -6.29 34.38 -1.02
C LEU A 282 -7.61 35.13 -0.77
N HIS A 283 -8.70 34.60 -1.27
CA HIS A 283 -10.02 35.16 -0.99
C HIS A 283 -11.11 34.09 -0.98
N GLN A 284 -12.30 34.51 -0.57
CA GLN A 284 -13.54 33.78 -0.83
C GLN A 284 -14.47 34.66 -1.68
N GLN A 285 -15.16 34.03 -2.64
CA GLN A 285 -16.06 34.69 -3.56
C GLN A 285 -17.37 35.10 -2.88
N TYR A 286 -18.02 36.11 -3.45
CA TYR A 286 -19.39 36.48 -3.09
C TYR A 286 -20.40 35.56 -3.79
N SER A 287 -21.56 35.36 -3.16
CA SER A 287 -22.71 34.68 -3.77
C SER A 287 -23.93 35.57 -3.63
N MET A 288 -24.50 36.02 -4.76
CA MET A 288 -25.62 36.97 -4.77
C MET A 288 -25.32 38.20 -3.89
N THR A 289 -24.17 38.84 -4.12
CA THR A 289 -23.65 40.00 -3.38
C THR A 289 -23.43 39.80 -1.87
N ARG A 290 -23.47 38.57 -1.35
CA ARG A 290 -23.18 38.25 0.05
C ARG A 290 -21.87 37.51 0.20
N TYR A 291 -21.07 37.89 1.18
CA TYR A 291 -19.82 37.21 1.45
C TYR A 291 -20.11 35.80 1.97
N ARG A 292 -19.39 34.79 1.47
CA ARG A 292 -19.69 33.38 1.77
C ARG A 292 -19.11 32.93 3.12
N TYR A 293 -19.37 33.66 4.20
CA TYR A 293 -18.99 33.26 5.56
C TYR A 293 -19.42 31.83 5.88
N LYS A 294 -20.67 31.50 5.52
CA LYS A 294 -21.21 30.15 5.73
C LYS A 294 -20.39 29.05 5.04
N HIS A 295 -19.88 29.31 3.83
CA HIS A 295 -19.02 28.34 3.13
C HIS A 295 -17.71 28.11 3.88
N ILE A 296 -17.11 29.17 4.41
CA ILE A 296 -15.89 29.05 5.22
C ILE A 296 -16.19 28.21 6.46
N VAL A 297 -17.19 28.61 7.23
CA VAL A 297 -17.60 27.99 8.49
C VAL A 297 -17.96 26.51 8.32
N ASP A 298 -18.79 26.16 7.32
CA ASP A 298 -19.21 24.78 7.09
C ASP A 298 -18.05 23.88 6.64
N ASN A 299 -17.01 24.44 6.04
CA ASN A 299 -15.87 23.67 5.56
C ASN A 299 -14.72 23.60 6.56
N VAL A 300 -14.50 24.60 7.42
CA VAL A 300 -13.52 24.54 8.54
C VAL A 300 -13.71 23.26 9.36
N CYS A 301 -14.96 22.92 9.70
CA CYS A 301 -15.26 21.71 10.47
C CYS A 301 -14.83 20.39 9.80
N LYS A 302 -14.72 20.37 8.46
CA LYS A 302 -14.34 19.16 7.71
C LYS A 302 -12.84 18.90 7.71
N TRP A 303 -12.04 19.88 8.12
CA TRP A 303 -10.58 19.78 8.21
C TRP A 303 -10.09 19.44 9.62
N LEU A 304 -10.97 19.39 10.62
CA LEU A 304 -10.58 19.28 12.03
C LEU A 304 -9.87 17.96 12.34
N ASP A 305 -10.29 16.86 11.76
CA ASP A 305 -9.62 15.58 11.99
C ASP A 305 -8.16 15.62 11.51
N GLU A 306 -7.91 16.12 10.31
CA GLU A 306 -6.56 16.21 9.76
C GLU A 306 -5.65 17.18 10.53
N VAL A 307 -6.24 18.23 11.10
CA VAL A 307 -5.53 19.27 11.86
C VAL A 307 -5.19 18.81 13.29
N PHE A 308 -6.03 17.99 13.92
CA PHE A 308 -5.91 17.67 15.34
C PHE A 308 -5.51 16.25 15.67
N LEU A 309 -5.67 15.30 14.74
CA LEU A 309 -5.38 13.89 15.00
C LEU A 309 -4.02 13.49 14.43
N ARG A 310 -3.32 12.61 15.15
CA ARG A 310 -2.07 12.01 14.70
C ARG A 310 -2.29 11.05 13.54
N PRO A 311 -1.25 10.70 12.77
CA PRO A 311 -1.44 9.90 11.56
C PRO A 311 -2.04 8.51 11.80
N ASN A 312 -1.61 7.87 12.88
CA ASN A 312 -2.17 6.61 13.36
C ASN A 312 -3.64 6.74 13.80
N GLU A 313 -4.00 7.84 14.46
CA GLU A 313 -5.37 8.12 14.91
C GLU A 313 -6.31 8.37 13.72
N LEU A 314 -5.81 9.06 12.69
CA LEU A 314 -6.51 9.23 11.42
C LEU A 314 -6.70 7.92 10.66
N ALA A 315 -5.72 7.02 10.69
CA ALA A 315 -5.85 5.71 10.05
C ALA A 315 -6.94 4.85 10.71
N ASP A 316 -7.10 4.99 12.03
CA ASP A 316 -8.08 4.24 12.81
C ASP A 316 -9.44 4.95 12.96
N ILE A 317 -9.57 6.22 12.55
CA ILE A 317 -10.80 6.99 12.77
C ILE A 317 -12.02 6.31 12.14
N HIS A 318 -11.86 5.65 10.99
CA HIS A 318 -12.95 4.94 10.31
C HIS A 318 -13.40 3.65 11.01
N LYS A 319 -12.62 3.15 11.99
CA LYS A 319 -12.98 1.99 12.82
C LYS A 319 -13.88 2.39 14.00
N LEU A 320 -13.96 3.69 14.31
CA LEU A 320 -14.79 4.24 15.39
C LEU A 320 -16.20 4.57 14.88
N SER A 321 -17.20 4.47 15.75
CA SER A 321 -18.55 4.98 15.46
C SER A 321 -18.53 6.51 15.30
N LEU A 322 -19.50 7.08 14.58
CA LEU A 322 -19.62 8.54 14.40
C LEU A 322 -19.66 9.30 15.73
N VAL A 323 -20.23 8.71 16.78
CA VAL A 323 -20.30 9.29 18.13
C VAL A 323 -18.91 9.33 18.78
N GLU A 324 -18.15 8.24 18.69
CA GLU A 324 -16.80 8.16 19.26
C GLU A 324 -15.80 9.06 18.52
N GLN A 325 -15.92 9.16 17.19
CA GLN A 325 -15.14 10.10 16.38
C GLN A 325 -15.40 11.53 16.83
N GLY A 326 -16.68 11.91 16.96
CA GLY A 326 -17.09 13.22 17.44
C GLY A 326 -16.57 13.52 18.83
N GLN A 327 -16.66 12.57 19.77
CA GLN A 327 -16.24 12.77 21.15
C GLN A 327 -14.71 12.88 21.32
N ARG A 328 -13.93 12.14 20.51
CA ARG A 328 -12.47 12.27 20.48
C ARG A 328 -12.03 13.61 19.93
N LEU A 329 -12.62 14.04 18.80
CA LEU A 329 -12.39 15.36 18.23
C LEU A 329 -12.81 16.47 19.19
N LYS A 330 -13.95 16.31 19.86
CA LYS A 330 -14.45 17.23 20.87
C LYS A 330 -13.42 17.48 21.96
N ASN A 331 -12.90 16.43 22.60
CA ASN A 331 -11.96 16.59 23.70
C ASN A 331 -10.67 17.32 23.28
N THR A 332 -10.15 17.03 22.08
CA THR A 332 -8.92 17.66 21.57
C THR A 332 -9.14 19.09 21.08
N VAL A 333 -10.24 19.34 20.36
CA VAL A 333 -10.59 20.67 19.83
C VAL A 333 -10.94 21.63 20.96
N PHE A 334 -11.75 21.21 21.94
CA PHE A 334 -12.13 22.07 23.08
C PHE A 334 -10.95 22.46 23.97
N ALA A 335 -9.91 21.63 24.08
CA ALA A 335 -8.68 22.00 24.75
C ALA A 335 -7.91 23.12 24.01
N SER A 336 -8.09 23.25 22.70
CA SER A 336 -7.38 24.22 21.84
C SER A 336 -8.23 25.44 21.44
N LEU A 337 -9.53 25.48 21.79
CA LEU A 337 -10.44 26.58 21.46
C LEU A 337 -10.30 27.82 22.37
N GLY A 338 -9.29 27.85 23.25
CA GLY A 338 -9.04 28.98 24.16
C GLY A 338 -8.94 30.32 23.42
N ASP A 339 -8.41 30.29 22.19
CA ASP A 339 -8.51 31.37 21.21
C ASP A 339 -9.02 30.85 19.85
N VAL A 340 -10.29 31.13 19.55
CA VAL A 340 -10.95 30.75 18.28
C VAL A 340 -10.29 31.44 17.08
N ARG A 341 -9.68 32.61 17.30
CA ARG A 341 -9.05 33.38 16.23
C ARG A 341 -7.77 32.71 15.75
N SER A 342 -6.83 32.41 16.66
CA SER A 342 -5.64 31.60 16.37
C SER A 342 -6.03 30.26 15.72
N PHE A 343 -7.01 29.56 16.30
CA PHE A 343 -7.56 28.32 15.73
C PHE A 343 -8.00 28.46 14.27
N LEU A 344 -8.73 29.51 13.94
CA LEU A 344 -9.22 29.74 12.59
C LEU A 344 -8.07 30.00 11.63
N GLY A 345 -7.11 30.85 12.00
CA GLY A 345 -5.91 31.10 11.20
C GLY A 345 -5.17 29.80 10.87
N ARG A 346 -5.01 28.95 11.88
CA ARG A 346 -4.33 27.66 11.74
C ARG A 346 -5.02 26.73 10.75
N VAL A 347 -6.34 26.56 10.85
CA VAL A 347 -7.10 25.67 9.95
C VAL A 347 -7.09 26.22 8.52
N LEU A 348 -7.20 27.54 8.34
CA LEU A 348 -7.15 28.17 7.02
C LEU A 348 -5.79 27.97 6.35
N LEU A 349 -4.70 28.13 7.10
CA LEU A 349 -3.35 27.88 6.61
C LEU A 349 -3.14 26.40 6.25
N HIS A 350 -3.49 25.48 7.15
CA HIS A 350 -3.43 24.02 6.89
C HIS A 350 -4.15 23.66 5.59
N ALA A 351 -5.40 24.09 5.46
CA ALA A 351 -6.24 23.80 4.30
C ALA A 351 -5.62 24.38 3.02
N THR A 352 -5.06 25.59 3.09
CA THR A 352 -4.40 26.25 1.95
C THR A 352 -3.18 25.47 1.49
N ILE A 353 -2.26 25.09 2.40
CA ILE A 353 -1.07 24.30 2.06
C ILE A 353 -1.49 22.95 1.46
N ARG A 354 -2.47 22.27 2.07
CA ARG A 354 -2.98 20.97 1.61
C ARG A 354 -3.63 20.98 0.23
N GLN A 355 -4.26 22.10 -0.13
CA GLN A 355 -4.95 22.27 -1.41
C GLN A 355 -4.00 22.69 -2.54
N THR A 356 -3.01 23.50 -2.22
CA THR A 356 -2.03 24.02 -3.19
C THR A 356 -0.88 23.05 -3.43
N HIS A 357 -0.55 22.22 -2.43
CA HIS A 357 0.58 21.31 -2.48
C HIS A 357 0.19 19.89 -2.06
N SER A 358 0.86 18.91 -2.67
CA SER A 358 0.78 17.50 -2.24
C SER A 358 1.62 17.29 -0.99
N SER A 359 1.15 17.87 0.12
CA SER A 359 1.85 17.88 1.40
C SER A 359 1.38 16.78 2.35
N GLN A 360 2.21 16.47 3.34
CA GLN A 360 1.93 15.51 4.41
C GLN A 360 2.10 16.24 5.74
N PRO A 361 1.01 16.62 6.42
CA PRO A 361 1.08 17.21 7.74
C PRO A 361 1.85 16.31 8.71
N ILE A 362 2.66 16.93 9.55
CA ILE A 362 3.16 16.34 10.78
C ILE A 362 2.30 16.97 11.88
N PRO A 363 1.45 16.20 12.58
CA PRO A 363 0.54 16.75 13.59
C PRO A 363 1.32 17.33 14.75
N CYS A 364 1.59 18.62 14.66
CA CYS A 364 2.39 19.38 15.59
C CYS A 364 1.47 20.40 16.28
N MET A 365 0.94 20.00 17.44
CA MET A 365 0.91 20.89 18.59
C MET A 365 2.18 20.54 19.37
N LEU A 366 3.32 21.05 18.91
CA LEU A 366 4.58 20.81 19.61
C LEU A 366 4.69 21.80 20.75
N TYR A 367 4.46 21.31 21.97
CA TYR A 367 4.80 22.08 23.16
C TYR A 367 6.32 22.09 23.30
N LEU A 368 6.92 23.25 23.02
CA LEU A 368 8.33 23.50 23.28
C LEU A 368 8.47 24.06 24.70
N GLU A 369 9.27 23.39 25.54
CA GLU A 369 9.62 23.92 26.86
C GLU A 369 10.50 25.17 26.66
N GLY A 370 9.89 26.35 26.80
CA GLY A 370 10.59 27.62 26.92
C GLY A 370 10.87 27.97 28.39
N GLN A 371 11.73 28.97 28.62
CA GLN A 371 12.08 29.39 29.98
C GLN A 371 10.92 30.01 30.78
N ASP A 372 9.82 30.43 30.12
CA ASP A 372 8.63 30.97 30.81
C ASP A 372 7.27 30.69 30.10
N GLU A 373 7.22 30.20 28.85
CA GLU A 373 5.97 29.85 28.14
C GLU A 373 6.15 28.64 27.20
N GLU A 374 5.08 27.84 27.03
CA GLU A 374 5.03 26.77 26.02
C GLU A 374 4.87 27.39 24.62
N LYS A 375 5.93 27.39 23.81
CA LYS A 375 5.85 27.85 22.40
C LYS A 375 5.32 26.71 21.52
N ILE A 376 4.28 26.99 20.72
CA ILE A 376 3.61 26.00 19.85
C ILE A 376 4.02 26.24 18.41
N LEU A 377 4.69 25.26 17.79
CA LEU A 377 4.86 25.27 16.33
C LEU A 377 3.65 24.66 15.65
N GLU A 378 3.03 25.43 14.77
CA GLU A 378 1.82 25.07 14.07
C GLU A 378 2.10 24.68 12.60
N ASN A 379 1.20 23.88 12.00
CA ASN A 379 1.20 23.60 10.55
C ASN A 379 2.57 23.20 9.96
N VAL A 380 3.16 22.14 10.50
CA VAL A 380 4.36 21.53 9.92
C VAL A 380 3.96 20.55 8.81
N HIS A 381 4.51 20.71 7.61
CA HIS A 381 4.19 19.87 6.46
C HIS A 381 5.42 19.42 5.71
N ILE A 382 5.43 18.15 5.30
CA ILE A 382 6.37 17.60 4.32
C ILE A 382 5.80 17.85 2.94
N VAL A 383 6.48 18.63 2.10
CA VAL A 383 6.10 18.87 0.72
C VAL A 383 7.05 18.14 -0.21
N ARG A 384 6.54 17.12 -0.91
CA ARG A 384 7.41 16.29 -1.74
C ARG A 384 7.87 17.01 -2.99
N ARG A 385 9.16 16.91 -3.31
CA ARG A 385 9.75 17.47 -4.54
C ARG A 385 10.66 16.43 -5.19
N ASP A 386 10.47 16.27 -6.49
CA ASP A 386 11.32 15.43 -7.34
C ASP A 386 11.76 16.30 -8.52
N PRO A 387 13.07 16.49 -8.79
CA PRO A 387 14.24 15.82 -8.19
C PRO A 387 14.93 16.57 -7.02
N GLY A 388 14.40 17.70 -6.56
CA GLY A 388 15.08 18.62 -5.63
C GLY A 388 15.19 18.21 -4.15
N GLY A 389 14.72 17.01 -3.77
CA GLY A 389 14.60 16.58 -2.37
C GLY A 389 13.42 17.23 -1.66
N ASP A 390 12.83 16.54 -0.67
CA ASP A 390 11.58 17.01 -0.06
C ASP A 390 11.79 18.27 0.79
N GLU A 391 10.79 19.16 0.80
CA GLU A 391 10.82 20.40 1.57
C GLU A 391 10.06 20.23 2.88
N LEU A 392 10.50 20.92 3.94
CA LEU A 392 9.74 21.07 5.18
C LEU A 392 9.19 22.48 5.26
N TRP A 393 7.87 22.55 5.33
CA TRP A 393 7.09 23.78 5.40
C TRP A 393 6.63 23.98 6.83
N VAL A 394 6.88 25.16 7.40
CA VAL A 394 6.52 25.51 8.78
C VAL A 394 5.62 26.72 8.74
N GLY A 395 4.40 26.59 9.29
CA GLY A 395 3.35 27.59 9.15
C GLY A 395 3.16 28.45 10.40
N PHE A 396 2.92 29.74 10.20
CA PHE A 396 2.54 30.72 11.21
C PHE A 396 1.29 31.44 10.72
N SER A 397 0.33 31.72 11.59
CA SER A 397 -0.90 32.38 11.18
C SER A 397 -1.33 33.47 12.15
N GLU A 398 -1.64 34.64 11.60
CA GLU A 398 -2.08 35.82 12.33
C GLU A 398 -3.36 36.38 11.71
N LEU A 399 -4.37 36.64 12.54
CA LEU A 399 -5.62 37.28 12.12
C LEU A 399 -5.76 38.64 12.82
N VAL A 400 -5.62 39.72 12.04
CA VAL A 400 -5.48 41.07 12.55
C VAL A 400 -6.78 41.85 12.35
N THR A 401 -7.45 42.18 13.44
CA THR A 401 -8.63 43.07 13.46
C THR A 401 -8.27 44.53 13.73
N ALA A 402 -6.98 44.87 13.73
CA ALA A 402 -6.52 46.24 13.96
C ALA A 402 -6.93 47.15 12.79
N SER A 403 -7.22 48.41 13.09
CA SER A 403 -7.64 49.40 12.10
C SER A 403 -6.58 49.72 11.03
N ASN A 404 -5.32 49.32 11.24
CA ASN A 404 -4.27 49.42 10.25
C ASN A 404 -3.27 48.25 10.34
N ILE A 405 -3.49 47.22 9.50
CA ILE A 405 -2.59 46.06 9.37
C ILE A 405 -1.14 46.48 9.06
N ALA A 406 -0.93 47.55 8.28
CA ALA A 406 0.42 47.96 7.91
C ALA A 406 1.27 48.41 9.11
N ALA A 407 0.63 48.87 10.20
CA ALA A 407 1.34 49.22 11.43
C ALA A 407 1.76 47.99 12.25
N ARG A 408 0.97 46.91 12.21
CA ARG A 408 1.24 45.64 12.91
C ARG A 408 2.16 44.71 12.13
N LEU A 409 2.34 44.94 10.83
CA LEU A 409 3.08 44.05 9.95
C LEU A 409 4.55 43.87 10.37
N HIS A 410 5.20 44.95 10.83
CA HIS A 410 6.57 44.89 11.34
C HIS A 410 6.68 44.00 12.57
N GLU A 411 5.75 44.12 13.52
CA GLU A 411 5.74 43.32 14.74
C GLU A 411 5.51 41.83 14.42
N ILE A 412 4.58 41.51 13.50
CA ILE A 412 4.34 40.13 13.05
C ILE A 412 5.59 39.53 12.38
N ARG A 413 6.30 40.34 11.59
CA ARG A 413 7.55 39.91 10.93
C ARG A 413 8.66 39.66 11.94
N ASP A 414 8.85 40.56 12.89
CA ASP A 414 9.90 40.44 13.91
C ASP A 414 9.63 39.21 14.79
N GLU A 415 8.36 38.97 15.16
CA GLU A 415 7.95 37.78 15.89
C GLU A 415 8.19 36.48 15.10
N LEU A 416 7.89 36.47 13.80
CA LEU A 416 8.24 35.34 12.91
C LEU A 416 9.74 35.04 12.95
N TYR A 417 10.59 36.07 12.87
CA TYR A 417 12.04 35.91 12.89
C TYR A 417 12.56 35.39 14.23
N GLU A 418 12.01 35.88 15.33
CA GLU A 418 12.32 35.38 16.67
C GLU A 418 11.94 33.89 16.80
N GLN A 419 10.72 33.52 16.38
CA GLN A 419 10.26 32.13 16.44
C GLN A 419 11.11 31.18 15.58
N ILE A 420 11.57 31.62 14.40
CA ILE A 420 12.47 30.83 13.56
C ILE A 420 13.82 30.60 14.26
N MET A 421 14.40 31.65 14.84
CA MET A 421 15.74 31.57 15.43
C MET A 421 15.77 30.83 16.76
N GLU A 422 14.81 31.10 17.65
CA GLU A 422 14.82 30.57 19.00
C GLU A 422 14.19 29.17 19.09
N CYS A 423 13.13 28.92 18.30
CA CYS A 423 12.27 27.76 18.52
C CYS A 423 12.49 26.68 17.49
N PHE A 424 12.65 27.07 16.21
CA PHE A 424 12.71 26.05 15.17
C PHE A 424 13.97 25.19 15.26
N SER A 425 15.12 25.78 15.62
CA SER A 425 16.37 25.01 15.75
C SER A 425 16.25 23.88 16.77
N SER A 426 15.57 24.12 17.91
CA SER A 426 15.37 23.14 18.99
C SER A 426 14.15 22.25 18.78
N ALA A 427 13.26 22.60 17.84
CA ALA A 427 12.11 21.78 17.49
C ALA A 427 12.43 20.65 16.51
N ARG A 428 13.56 20.71 15.79
CA ARG A 428 13.89 19.74 14.73
C ARG A 428 13.90 18.29 15.22
N GLY A 429 14.52 18.02 16.37
CA GLY A 429 14.54 16.69 16.99
C GLY A 429 13.15 16.25 17.44
N LYS A 430 12.34 17.15 18.01
CA LYS A 430 10.96 16.83 18.40
C LYS A 430 10.06 16.51 17.19
N ILE A 431 10.24 17.23 16.07
CA ILE A 431 9.55 16.93 14.81
C ILE A 431 9.97 15.54 14.31
N LEU A 432 11.27 15.22 14.40
CA LEU A 432 11.83 13.92 14.02
C LEU A 432 11.26 12.77 14.86
N ASP A 433 11.04 13.00 16.16
CA ASP A 433 10.51 11.98 17.09
C ASP A 433 9.00 11.75 16.91
N ILE A 434 8.25 12.81 16.58
CA ILE A 434 6.77 12.75 16.48
C ILE A 434 6.30 12.35 15.08
N LYS A 435 7.11 12.52 14.04
CA LYS A 435 6.76 12.03 12.70
C LYS A 435 6.56 10.51 12.75
N ASP A 436 5.49 10.03 12.14
CA ASP A 436 5.15 8.61 12.13
C ASP A 436 5.28 8.06 10.69
N ASP A 437 6.51 7.70 10.31
CA ASP A 437 6.85 7.23 8.97
C ASP A 437 6.01 6.03 8.50
N ALA A 438 5.46 5.24 9.43
CA ALA A 438 4.58 4.13 9.09
C ALA A 438 3.33 4.63 8.33
N TYR A 439 2.85 5.84 8.61
CA TYR A 439 1.64 6.43 8.00
C TYR A 439 1.93 7.58 7.00
N LEU A 440 3.20 7.99 6.87
CA LEU A 440 3.64 9.01 5.90
C LEU A 440 4.20 8.36 4.62
N LEU A 441 3.90 8.93 3.45
CA LEU A 441 4.58 8.56 2.21
C LEU A 441 6.08 8.79 2.38
N ARG A 442 6.88 7.92 1.76
CA ARG A 442 8.34 8.01 1.78
C ARG A 442 8.82 9.44 1.51
N HIS A 443 9.75 9.90 2.34
CA HIS A 443 10.38 11.20 2.26
C HIS A 443 11.84 11.15 2.73
N ASP A 444 12.57 12.24 2.54
CA ASP A 444 13.99 12.38 2.91
C ASP A 444 14.28 13.59 3.83
N ILE A 445 13.25 14.08 4.53
CA ILE A 445 13.38 15.23 5.45
C ILE A 445 14.14 14.92 6.75
N ASP A 446 14.45 13.67 7.04
CA ASP A 446 15.21 13.30 8.24
C ASP A 446 16.57 13.99 8.25
N THR A 447 17.20 14.16 7.08
CA THR A 447 18.47 14.88 6.93
C THR A 447 18.39 16.34 7.36
N ILE A 448 17.26 17.01 7.11
CA ILE A 448 17.07 18.42 7.48
C ILE A 448 16.66 18.60 8.94
N LEU A 449 16.03 17.58 9.53
CA LEU A 449 15.63 17.52 10.93
C LEU A 449 16.74 17.03 11.87
N ASP A 450 17.82 16.46 11.35
CA ASP A 450 18.96 16.02 12.15
C ASP A 450 19.65 17.21 12.84
N GLU A 451 19.57 17.24 14.17
CA GLU A 451 20.13 18.30 15.01
C GLU A 451 21.67 18.31 15.03
N SER A 452 22.33 17.23 14.57
CA SER A 452 23.78 17.22 14.41
C SER A 452 24.27 18.13 13.28
N ASN A 453 23.39 18.46 12.31
CA ASN A 453 23.67 19.40 11.25
C ASN A 453 23.33 20.84 11.67
N SER A 454 24.13 21.81 11.21
CA SER A 454 23.80 23.23 11.35
C SER A 454 22.46 23.54 10.67
N PHE A 455 21.66 24.43 11.26
CA PHE A 455 20.44 24.97 10.68
C PHE A 455 20.66 25.50 9.24
N ASP A 456 21.84 26.07 8.99
CA ASP A 456 22.19 26.66 7.70
C ASP A 456 22.41 25.65 6.57
N SER A 457 22.59 24.36 6.90
CA SER A 457 23.06 23.33 5.94
C SER A 457 22.03 22.99 4.86
N HIS A 458 20.74 23.24 5.14
CA HIS A 458 19.61 22.85 4.28
C HIS A 458 18.54 23.95 4.16
N LEU A 459 18.93 25.22 4.24
CA LEU A 459 18.00 26.37 4.14
C LEU A 459 17.19 26.41 2.84
N ASP A 460 17.70 25.81 1.77
CA ASP A 460 17.02 25.70 0.49
C ASP A 460 15.79 24.78 0.54
N ARG A 461 15.78 23.82 1.46
CA ARG A 461 14.70 22.85 1.69
C ARG A 461 13.74 23.26 2.82
N LEU A 462 14.07 24.32 3.57
CA LEU A 462 13.21 24.91 4.59
C LEU A 462 12.38 26.06 3.99
N ARG A 463 11.06 26.00 4.21
CA ARG A 463 10.11 27.03 3.77
C ARG A 463 9.27 27.46 4.97
N PHE A 464 9.29 28.75 5.29
CA PHE A 464 8.42 29.32 6.32
C PHE A 464 7.21 29.95 5.63
N VAL A 465 6.01 29.72 6.16
CA VAL A 465 4.76 30.21 5.58
C VAL A 465 4.06 31.07 6.60
N LEU A 466 3.83 32.34 6.27
CA LEU A 466 3.10 33.28 7.10
C LEU A 466 1.73 33.53 6.49
N PHE A 467 0.67 33.21 7.21
CA PHE A 467 -0.72 33.52 6.84
C PHE A 467 -1.18 34.76 7.59
N ILE A 468 -1.56 35.81 6.86
CA ILE A 468 -2.03 37.07 7.45
C ILE A 468 -3.46 37.31 6.97
N GLY A 469 -4.42 37.19 7.89
CA GLY A 469 -5.79 37.67 7.66
C GLY A 469 -5.95 39.10 8.17
N TYR A 470 -6.68 39.95 7.43
CA TYR A 470 -7.03 41.29 7.93
C TYR A 470 -8.39 41.76 7.43
N ASP A 471 -8.96 42.75 8.13
CA ASP A 471 -10.18 43.45 7.72
C ASP A 471 -9.87 44.47 6.61
N SER A 472 -10.36 44.22 5.39
CA SER A 472 -10.22 45.16 4.27
C SER A 472 -11.48 45.99 4.10
N THR A 473 -11.32 47.32 4.11
CA THR A 473 -12.44 48.26 3.87
C THR A 473 -13.00 48.19 2.45
N LEU A 474 -12.26 47.58 1.52
CA LEU A 474 -12.68 47.38 0.14
C LEU A 474 -13.68 46.22 0.00
N LEU A 475 -13.70 45.29 0.96
CA LEU A 475 -14.63 44.18 1.00
C LEU A 475 -15.81 44.52 1.90
N THR A 476 -17.00 44.62 1.31
CA THR A 476 -18.23 45.04 1.99
C THR A 476 -19.31 43.98 1.92
N GLU A 477 -20.30 44.07 2.80
CA GLU A 477 -21.52 43.26 2.72
C GLU A 477 -22.76 44.19 2.79
N PRO A 478 -23.55 44.33 1.70
CA PRO A 478 -23.42 43.64 0.40
C PRO A 478 -22.20 44.10 -0.42
N GLU A 479 -21.76 43.26 -1.36
CA GLU A 479 -20.60 43.50 -2.22
C GLU A 479 -20.68 44.84 -2.96
N THR A 480 -19.62 45.63 -2.88
CA THR A 480 -19.41 46.80 -3.75
C THR A 480 -18.62 46.37 -4.99
N PRO A 481 -19.18 46.40 -6.21
CA PRO A 481 -18.47 45.98 -7.42
C PRO A 481 -17.28 46.88 -7.76
N GLY A 482 -16.28 46.36 -8.47
CA GLY A 482 -15.13 47.12 -8.97
C GLY A 482 -14.02 47.37 -7.94
N HIS A 483 -14.05 46.69 -6.79
CA HIS A 483 -13.02 46.79 -5.76
C HIS A 483 -11.76 45.97 -6.10
N GLN A 484 -11.79 45.10 -7.12
CA GLN A 484 -10.77 44.08 -7.35
C GLN A 484 -9.37 44.66 -7.62
N ASP A 485 -9.27 45.70 -8.45
CA ASP A 485 -7.97 46.30 -8.79
C ASP A 485 -7.39 47.11 -7.62
N HIS A 486 -8.25 47.76 -6.84
CA HIS A 486 -7.83 48.43 -5.60
C HIS A 486 -7.38 47.42 -4.54
N LEU A 487 -8.01 46.24 -4.47
CA LEU A 487 -7.63 45.17 -3.55
C LEU A 487 -6.27 44.57 -3.93
N GLU A 488 -6.00 44.40 -5.23
CA GLU A 488 -4.68 43.99 -5.71
C GLU A 488 -3.61 45.02 -5.33
N GLN A 489 -3.89 46.33 -5.49
CA GLN A 489 -2.97 47.39 -5.07
C GLN A 489 -2.74 47.40 -3.55
N GLU A 490 -3.80 47.24 -2.75
CA GLU A 490 -3.72 47.17 -1.29
C GLU A 490 -2.82 46.00 -0.84
N THR A 491 -3.06 44.81 -1.39
CA THR A 491 -2.32 43.59 -1.02
C THR A 491 -0.89 43.59 -1.54
N ALA A 492 -0.63 44.14 -2.72
CA ALA A 492 0.72 44.35 -3.23
C ALA A 492 1.51 45.31 -2.33
N ALA A 493 0.93 46.43 -1.92
CA ALA A 493 1.58 47.39 -1.02
C ALA A 493 1.86 46.78 0.36
N LEU A 494 0.99 45.90 0.87
CA LEU A 494 1.26 45.17 2.10
C LEU A 494 2.43 44.19 1.95
N PHE A 495 2.49 43.47 0.83
CA PHE A 495 3.61 42.56 0.58
C PHE A 495 4.94 43.31 0.39
N GLU A 496 4.95 44.45 -0.31
CA GLU A 496 6.13 45.30 -0.43
C GLU A 496 6.64 45.77 0.93
N LYS A 497 5.74 46.23 1.82
CA LYS A 497 6.09 46.57 3.21
C LYS A 497 6.59 45.39 4.02
N PHE A 498 6.11 44.18 3.77
CA PHE A 498 6.63 43.01 4.45
C PHE A 498 8.09 42.78 4.09
N VAL A 499 8.44 42.95 2.81
CA VAL A 499 9.77 42.65 2.24
C VAL A 499 10.77 43.80 2.39
N ASP A 500 10.33 44.97 2.85
CA ASP A 500 11.20 46.15 3.05
C ASP A 500 12.34 45.92 4.05
N ASP A 501 12.23 44.92 4.92
CA ASP A 501 13.31 44.53 5.83
C ASP A 501 14.55 44.09 5.10
N LEU A 502 14.42 43.49 3.92
CA LEU A 502 15.57 42.97 3.19
C LEU A 502 16.52 44.08 2.73
N GLU A 503 16.04 45.33 2.63
CA GLU A 503 16.88 46.50 2.39
C GLU A 503 17.62 46.96 3.67
N LEU A 504 17.02 46.72 4.83
CA LEU A 504 17.47 47.21 6.14
C LEU A 504 18.36 46.19 6.89
N ASP A 505 18.02 44.90 6.83
CA ASP A 505 18.74 43.78 7.42
C ASP A 505 18.70 42.53 6.51
N PRO A 506 19.80 42.19 5.82
CA PRO A 506 19.84 41.05 4.93
C PRO A 506 19.99 39.70 5.65
N THR A 507 20.02 39.65 6.99
CA THR A 507 20.23 38.42 7.77
C THR A 507 19.25 37.32 7.38
N PHE A 508 17.97 37.67 7.20
CA PHE A 508 16.90 36.73 6.85
C PHE A 508 16.67 36.57 5.34
N ALA A 509 17.48 37.22 4.49
CA ALA A 509 17.32 37.16 3.03
C ALA A 509 17.53 35.74 2.46
N LYS A 510 18.28 34.89 3.17
CA LYS A 510 18.55 33.50 2.77
C LYS A 510 17.37 32.55 3.04
N LEU A 511 16.53 32.88 4.03
CA LEU A 511 15.35 32.08 4.37
C LEU A 511 14.31 32.20 3.26
N THR A 512 13.64 31.11 2.90
CA THR A 512 12.46 31.23 2.04
C THR A 512 11.23 31.49 2.89
N ILE A 513 10.51 32.58 2.61
CA ILE A 513 9.27 32.93 3.28
C ILE A 513 8.17 33.13 2.24
N ASN A 514 7.07 32.38 2.42
CA ASN A 514 5.86 32.52 1.62
C ASN A 514 4.81 33.25 2.47
N VAL A 515 4.28 34.36 1.97
CA VAL A 515 3.28 35.19 2.65
C VAL A 515 1.92 34.98 1.98
N PHE A 516 0.98 34.41 2.71
CA PHE A 516 -0.40 34.23 2.29
C PHE A 516 -1.25 35.34 2.89
N ILE A 517 -1.79 36.21 2.04
CA ILE A 517 -2.55 37.40 2.45
C ILE A 517 -4.04 37.13 2.22
N TYR A 518 -4.85 37.27 3.27
CA TYR A 518 -6.28 37.03 3.24
C TYR A 518 -7.07 38.27 3.70
N PRO A 519 -7.48 39.16 2.77
CA PRO A 519 -8.43 40.21 3.08
C PRO A 519 -9.83 39.61 3.29
N ALA A 520 -10.51 40.06 4.35
CA ALA A 520 -11.90 39.71 4.64
C ALA A 520 -12.75 40.97 4.94
N PRO A 521 -14.10 40.92 4.80
CA PRO A 521 -14.94 42.04 5.19
C PRO A 521 -14.99 42.26 6.71
N SER A 522 -15.04 41.17 7.48
CA SER A 522 -15.01 41.19 8.94
C SER A 522 -14.54 39.83 9.49
N LEU A 523 -13.31 39.79 9.98
CA LEU A 523 -12.74 38.65 10.68
C LEU A 523 -13.47 38.40 11.99
N GLU A 524 -13.89 39.45 12.71
CA GLU A 524 -14.67 39.31 13.95
C GLU A 524 -15.97 38.54 13.71
N THR A 525 -16.70 38.89 12.63
CA THR A 525 -17.92 38.18 12.24
C THR A 525 -17.62 36.72 11.89
N LEU A 526 -16.53 36.47 11.14
CA LEU A 526 -16.13 35.11 10.79
C LEU A 526 -15.78 34.27 12.02
N THR A 527 -14.98 34.81 12.94
CA THR A 527 -14.58 34.14 14.19
C THR A 527 -15.79 33.79 15.05
N GLN A 528 -16.75 34.70 15.20
CA GLN A 528 -17.99 34.44 15.97
C GLN A 528 -18.83 33.32 15.33
N LEU A 529 -18.95 33.30 14.00
CA LEU A 529 -19.69 32.25 13.30
C LEU A 529 -19.00 30.89 13.42
N VAL A 530 -17.67 30.85 13.40
CA VAL A 530 -16.89 29.62 13.60
C VAL A 530 -17.03 29.12 15.02
N ASP A 531 -16.90 29.98 16.04
CA ASP A 531 -17.07 29.60 17.45
C ASP A 531 -18.43 28.92 17.67
N LYS A 532 -19.49 29.58 17.20
CA LYS A 532 -20.85 29.04 17.28
C LYS A 532 -20.96 27.67 16.60
N LYS A 533 -20.44 27.54 15.37
CA LYS A 533 -20.54 26.29 14.60
C LYS A 533 -19.77 25.16 15.26
N VAL A 534 -18.56 25.41 15.74
CA VAL A 534 -17.72 24.38 16.38
C VAL A 534 -18.37 23.91 17.68
N ARG A 535 -18.98 24.82 18.45
CA ARG A 535 -19.77 24.46 19.65
C ARG A 535 -21.05 23.69 19.35
N GLU A 536 -21.66 23.89 18.19
CA GLU A 536 -22.87 23.15 17.75
C GLU A 536 -22.56 21.79 17.10
N ALA A 537 -21.44 21.69 16.38
CA ALA A 537 -21.08 20.50 15.60
C ALA A 537 -20.36 19.40 16.42
N LEU A 538 -19.84 19.76 17.60
CA LEU A 538 -19.14 18.88 18.53
C LEU A 538 -19.96 18.71 19.80
#